data_AF-A0A2K8U3R9-F1
#
_entry.id   AF-A0A2K8U3R9-F1
#
_cell.length_a   1.000
_cell.length_b   1.000
_cell.length_c   1.000
_cell.angle_alpha   90.00
_cell.angle_beta   90.00
_cell.angle_gamma   90.00
#
_symmetry.space_group_name_H-M   'P 1'
#
loop_
_entity.id
_entity.type
_entity.pdbx_description
1 polymer ?
#
loop_
_entity_poly.entity_id
_entity_poly.type
_entity_poly.pdbx_seq_one_letter_code
_entity_poly.pdbx_strand_id
1 'polypeptide(L)' 'MTLEDAARERGVGLSTYLREVAATEAKRLRRERIRAQSRTVGAYVEACAEAREFYSDWGIPSGEGS' A
#
# COMPACT_ATOMS: atom_id res chain seq x y z
N MET A 1 -19.99 19.75 -1.46
CA MET A 1 -20.02 18.40 -2.05
C MET A 1 -20.27 17.41 -0.94
N THR A 2 -21.41 16.73 -0.97
CA THR A 2 -21.76 15.67 0.00
C THR A 2 -21.45 14.27 -0.57
N LEU A 3 -21.56 13.23 0.26
CA LEU A 3 -21.41 11.84 -0.20
C LEU A 3 -22.55 11.45 -1.14
N GLU A 4 -23.75 11.99 -0.93
CA GLU A 4 -24.91 11.85 -1.78
C GLU A 4 -24.70 12.50 -3.15
N ASP A 5 -24.08 13.69 -3.19
CA ASP A 5 -23.76 14.36 -4.45
C ASP A 5 -22.72 13.58 -5.25
N ALA A 6 -21.67 13.07 -4.59
CA ALA A 6 -20.64 12.26 -5.23
C ALA A 6 -21.17 10.90 -5.72
N ALA A 7 -22.10 10.27 -4.97
CA ALA A 7 -22.78 9.06 -5.41
C ALA A 7 -23.65 9.34 -6.65
N ARG A 8 -24.39 10.45 -6.66
CA ARG A 8 -25.22 10.89 -7.79
C ARG A 8 -24.37 11.19 -9.03
N GLU A 9 -23.26 11.89 -8.88
CA GLU A 9 -22.33 12.19 -9.98
C GLU A 9 -21.78 10.92 -10.65
N ARG A 10 -21.55 9.87 -9.85
CA ARG A 10 -21.13 8.55 -10.34
C ARG A 10 -22.28 7.66 -10.81
N GLY A 11 -23.53 8.11 -10.73
CA GLY A 11 -24.70 7.33 -11.13
C GLY A 11 -24.96 6.09 -10.27
N VAL A 12 -24.47 6.06 -9.03
CA VAL A 12 -24.62 4.91 -8.12
C VAL A 12 -25.37 5.29 -6.85
N GLY A 13 -25.98 4.31 -6.18
CA GLY A 13 -26.59 4.51 -4.86
C GLY A 13 -25.53 4.78 -3.78
N LEU A 14 -25.90 5.55 -2.75
CA LEU A 14 -25.01 5.93 -1.65
C LEU A 14 -24.34 4.72 -0.97
N SER A 15 -25.08 3.62 -0.76
CA SER A 15 -24.51 2.41 -0.14
C SER A 15 -23.43 1.75 -1.00
N THR A 16 -23.60 1.74 -2.33
CA THR A 16 -22.59 1.24 -3.27
C THR A 16 -21.38 2.16 -3.27
N TYR A 17 -21.60 3.47 -3.35
CA TYR A 17 -20.53 4.46 -3.29
C TYR A 17 -19.68 4.31 -2.02
N LEU A 18 -20.32 4.20 -0.85
CA LEU A 18 -19.62 4.02 0.42
C LEU A 18 -18.82 2.71 0.49
N ARG A 19 -19.35 1.61 -0.05
CA ARG A 19 -18.61 0.34 -0.14
C ARG A 19 -17.36 0.47 -0.99
N GLU A 20 -17.44 1.15 -2.13
CA GLU A 20 -16.31 1.37 -3.02
C GLU A 20 -15.23 2.25 -2.38
N VAL A 21 -15.65 3.33 -1.71
CA VAL A 21 -14.74 4.21 -0.96
C VAL A 21 -14.06 3.41 0.15
N ALA A 22 -14.82 2.68 0.97
CA ALA A 22 -14.27 1.87 2.05
C ALA A 22 -13.27 0.81 1.53
N ALA A 23 -13.59 0.11 0.44
CA ALA A 23 -12.70 -0.87 -0.17
C ALA A 23 -11.41 -0.23 -0.71
N THR A 24 -11.52 0.96 -1.31
CA THR A 24 -10.37 1.72 -1.83
C THR A 24 -9.45 2.16 -0.69
N GLU A 25 -10.02 2.71 0.38
CA GLU A 25 -9.27 3.15 1.56
C GLU A 25 -8.62 1.98 2.30
N ALA A 26 -9.32 0.84 2.45
CA ALA A 26 -8.74 -0.35 3.05
C ALA A 26 -7.51 -0.85 2.26
N LYS A 27 -7.59 -0.86 0.93
CA LYS A 27 -6.45 -1.20 0.07
C LYS A 27 -5.29 -0.20 0.22
N ARG A 28 -5.60 1.09 0.32
CA ARG A 28 -4.61 2.15 0.53
C ARG A 28 -3.86 1.95 1.85
N LEU A 29 -4.59 1.84 2.96
CA LEU A 29 -4.02 1.65 4.30
C LEU A 29 -3.17 0.38 4.38
N ARG A 30 -3.62 -0.73 3.77
CA ARG A 30 -2.84 -1.97 3.71
C ARG A 30 -1.49 -1.76 3.00
N ARG A 31 -1.47 -1.07 1.86
CA ARG A 31 -0.24 -0.78 1.11
C ARG A 31 0.67 0.17 1.87
N GLU A 32 0.12 1.20 2.51
CA GLU A 32 0.88 2.14 3.34
C GLU A 32 1.59 1.42 4.49
N ARG A 33 0.89 0.50 5.17
CA ARG A 33 1.46 -0.34 6.24
C ARG A 33 2.59 -1.23 5.72
N ILE A 34 2.37 -1.92 4.59
CA ILE A 34 3.42 -2.75 3.97
C ILE A 34 4.66 -1.90 3.67
N ARG A 35 4.49 -0.74 3.04
CA ARG A 35 5.61 0.16 2.73
C ARG A 35 6.34 0.65 3.98
N ALA A 36 5.63 0.95 5.06
CA ALA A 36 6.24 1.34 6.32
C ALA A 36 7.08 0.19 6.93
N GLN A 37 6.57 -1.05 6.87
CA GLN A 37 7.32 -2.23 7.30
C GLN A 37 8.52 -2.51 6.40
N SER A 38 8.36 -2.41 5.07
CA SER A 38 9.48 -2.57 4.13
C SER A 38 10.60 -1.56 4.37
N ARG A 39 10.27 -0.29 4.69
CA ARG A 39 11.30 0.71 5.07
C ARG A 39 12.05 0.32 6.35
N THR A 40 11.35 -0.26 7.32
CA THR A 40 11.97 -0.74 8.57
C THR A 40 12.95 -1.88 8.28
N VAL A 41 12.55 -2.84 7.44
CA VAL A 41 13.42 -3.93 6.99
C VAL A 41 14.62 -3.39 6.21
N GLY A 42 14.41 -2.46 5.28
CA GLY A 42 15.49 -1.83 4.51
C GLY A 42 16.53 -1.16 5.42
N ALA A 43 16.09 -0.39 6.40
CA ALA A 43 16.99 0.25 7.38
C ALA A 43 17.79 -0.76 8.20
N TYR A 44 17.17 -1.88 8.60
CA TYR A 44 17.88 -2.97 9.29
C TYR A 44 18.93 -3.62 8.39
N VAL A 45 18.58 -3.91 7.13
CA VAL A 45 19.49 -4.49 6.15
C VAL A 45 20.68 -3.55 5.96
N GLU A 46 20.47 -2.25 5.74
CA GLU A 46 21.56 -1.28 5.59
C GLU A 46 22.52 -1.25 6.80
N ALA A 47 21.99 -1.40 8.01
CA ALA A 47 22.77 -1.36 9.25
C ALA A 47 23.53 -2.65 9.59
N CYS A 48 23.18 -3.79 8.99
CA CYS A 48 23.72 -5.11 9.36
C CYS A 48 24.46 -5.77 8.18
N ALA A 49 25.77 -6.01 8.32
CA ALA A 49 26.59 -6.60 7.26
C ALA A 49 26.11 -8.00 6.82
N GLU A 50 25.77 -8.87 7.77
CA GLU A 50 25.21 -10.20 7.51
C GLU A 50 23.87 -10.12 6.75
N ALA A 51 23.01 -9.17 7.13
CA ALA A 51 21.74 -8.97 6.43
C ALA A 51 21.95 -8.46 4.99
N ARG A 52 22.95 -7.58 4.75
CA ARG A 52 23.31 -7.15 3.38
C ARG A 52 23.83 -8.30 2.55
N GLU A 53 24.68 -9.15 3.11
CA GLU A 53 25.22 -10.32 2.42
C GLU A 53 24.10 -11.28 2.02
N PHE A 54 23.18 -11.58 2.95
CA PHE A 54 21.99 -12.38 2.66
C PHE A 54 21.15 -11.80 1.50
N TYR A 55 20.83 -10.50 1.53
CA TYR A 55 20.04 -9.88 0.46
C TYR A 55 20.81 -9.71 -0.85
N SER A 56 22.15 -9.71 -0.82
CA SER A 56 22.96 -9.69 -2.04
C SER A 56 22.93 -11.02 -2.79
N ASP A 57 22.86 -12.14 -2.06
CA ASP A 57 22.74 -13.48 -2.63
C ASP A 57 21.29 -13.78 -3.05
N TRP A 58 20.32 -13.37 -2.23
CA TRP A 58 18.89 -13.52 -2.53
C TRP A 58 18.38 -12.61 -3.66
N GLY A 59 19.09 -11.50 -3.90
CA GLY A 59 18.65 -10.39 -4.74
C GLY A 59 17.93 -9.31 -3.93
N ILE A 60 18.28 -8.05 -4.20
CA ILE A 60 17.55 -6.90 -3.64
C ILE A 60 16.20 -6.85 -4.34
N PRO A 61 15.06 -6.83 -3.62
CA PRO A 61 13.76 -6.57 -4.24
C PRO A 61 13.77 -5.14 -4.83
N SER A 62 14.23 -5.00 -6.08
CA SER A 62 14.02 -3.77 -6.84
C SER A 62 12.51 -3.65 -7.06
N GLY A 63 11.96 -2.46 -6.84
CA GLY A 63 10.53 -2.21 -7.01
C GLY A 63 9.99 -2.40 -8.44
N GLU A 64 10.81 -2.93 -9.36
CA GLU A 64 10.48 -3.31 -10.73
C GLU A 64 9.88 -4.73 -10.75
N GLY A 65 8.71 -4.87 -10.15
CA GLY A 65 7.81 -5.98 -10.39
C GLY A 65 6.43 -5.42 -10.69
N SER A 66 6.15 -5.15 -11.96
CA SER A 66 4.80 -4.88 -12.48
C SER A 66 4.40 -5.97 -13.46
#